data_AF-A0A9P8AUD9-F1
#
_entry.id   AF-A0A9P8AUD9-F1
#
_cell.length_a   1.000
_cell.length_b   1.000
_cell.length_c   1.000
_cell.angle_alpha   90.00
_cell.angle_beta   90.00
_cell.angle_gamma   90.00
#
_symmetry.space_group_name_H-M   'P 1'
#
loop_
_entity.id
_entity.type
_entity.pdbx_description
1 polymer ?
#
loop_
_entity_poly.entity_id
_entity_poly.type
_entity_poly.pdbx_seq_one_letter_code
_entity_poly.pdbx_strand_id
1 'polypeptide(L)' 'DCPCGELFQTREHILRECPLYEEQRGILRNVSRTIYLPDILGTKEGITALSEFMENTGAFTRTGQPQNEKLAPEPEEE' A
#
# COMPACT_ATOMS: atom_id res chain seq x y z
N ASP A 1 -16.12 -2.51 -0.67
CA ASP A 1 -15.64 -3.44 -1.72
C ASP A 1 -14.31 -2.95 -2.28
N CYS A 2 -13.44 -3.85 -2.73
CA CYS A 2 -12.20 -3.52 -3.44
C CYS A 2 -12.51 -3.08 -4.87
N PRO A 3 -11.83 -2.06 -5.44
CA PRO A 3 -11.97 -1.73 -6.86
C PRO A 3 -11.55 -2.88 -7.79
N CYS A 4 -10.81 -3.86 -7.26
CA CYS A 4 -10.42 -5.08 -7.94
C CYS A 4 -11.55 -6.10 -8.12
N GLY A 5 -12.75 -5.84 -7.57
CA GLY A 5 -13.91 -6.73 -7.66
C GLY A 5 -14.10 -7.63 -6.45
N GLU A 6 -13.15 -7.63 -5.50
CA GLU A 6 -13.26 -8.45 -4.30
C GLU A 6 -14.18 -7.83 -3.25
N LEU A 7 -15.06 -8.65 -2.66
CA LEU A 7 -16.08 -8.21 -1.71
C LEU A 7 -15.45 -7.66 -0.42
N PHE A 8 -14.39 -8.31 0.05
CA PHE A 8 -13.75 -7.96 1.32
C PHE A 8 -12.32 -7.46 1.12
N GLN A 9 -12.09 -6.20 1.48
CA GLN A 9 -10.74 -5.65 1.60
C GLN A 9 -10.11 -6.12 2.91
N THR A 10 -9.55 -7.33 2.91
CA THR A 10 -8.75 -7.82 4.04
C THR A 10 -7.30 -7.35 3.91
N ARG A 11 -6.55 -7.34 5.02
CA ARG A 11 -5.11 -7.02 4.97
C ARG A 11 -4.35 -8.02 4.11
N GLU A 12 -4.70 -9.31 4.21
CA GLU A 12 -4.10 -10.34 3.38
C GLU A 12 -4.38 -10.11 1.91
N HIS A 13 -5.63 -9.84 1.56
CA HIS A 13 -6.00 -9.53 0.19
C HIS A 13 -5.20 -8.33 -0.36
N ILE A 14 -5.23 -7.18 0.32
CA ILE A 14 -4.58 -5.95 -0.14
C ILE A 14 -3.06 -6.13 -0.31
N LEU A 15 -2.41 -6.81 0.64
CA LEU A 15 -0.95 -6.94 0.65
C LEU A 15 -0.44 -8.06 -0.27
N ARG A 16 -1.20 -9.15 -0.43
CA ARG A 16 -0.70 -10.39 -1.05
C ARG A 16 -1.39 -10.76 -2.36
N GLU A 17 -2.64 -10.35 -2.57
CA GLU A 17 -3.49 -10.89 -3.64
C GLU A 17 -3.98 -9.81 -4.60
N CYS A 18 -4.28 -8.61 -4.09
CA CYS A 18 -4.99 -7.56 -4.81
C CYS A 18 -4.24 -7.15 -6.08
N PRO A 19 -4.80 -7.42 -7.28
CA PRO A 19 -4.11 -7.18 -8.55
C PRO A 19 -3.82 -5.70 -8.80
N LEU A 20 -4.57 -4.78 -8.16
CA LEU A 20 -4.36 -3.33 -8.26
C LEU A 20 -2.98 -2.89 -7.78
N TYR A 21 -2.36 -3.66 -6.89
CA TYR A 21 -1.11 -3.29 -6.25
C TYR A 21 0.05 -4.22 -6.63
N GLU A 22 -0.10 -5.05 -7.67
CA GLU A 22 0.92 -6.02 -8.08
C GLU A 22 2.27 -5.35 -8.42
N GLU A 23 2.23 -4.19 -9.08
CA GLU A 23 3.42 -3.44 -9.48
C GLU A 23 4.22 -2.94 -8.26
N GLN A 24 3.52 -2.36 -7.29
CA GLN A 24 4.10 -1.82 -6.06
C GLN A 24 4.42 -2.91 -5.02
N ARG A 25 3.91 -4.14 -5.22
CA ARG A 25 4.14 -5.28 -4.31
C ARG A 25 5.61 -5.70 -4.22
N GLY A 26 6.45 -5.26 -5.17
CA GLY A 26 7.90 -5.43 -5.11
C GLY A 26 8.51 -4.94 -3.79
N ILE A 27 7.97 -3.85 -3.22
CA ILE A 27 8.40 -3.26 -1.95
C ILE A 27 8.27 -4.27 -0.81
N LEU A 28 7.13 -4.96 -0.73
CA LEU A 28 6.88 -5.98 0.28
C LEU A 28 7.69 -7.26 0.02
N ARG A 29 7.87 -7.64 -1.26
CA ARG A 29 8.66 -8.82 -1.66
C ARG A 29 10.15 -8.71 -1.31
N ASN A 30 10.66 -7.49 -1.21
CA ASN A 30 12.05 -7.24 -0.78
C ASN A 30 12.28 -7.64 0.69
N VAL A 31 11.26 -7.51 1.54
CA VAL A 31 11.32 -7.93 2.94
C VAL A 31 10.94 -9.41 3.11
N SER A 32 9.84 -9.83 2.49
CA SER A 32 9.37 -11.22 2.55
C SER A 32 8.89 -11.64 1.16
N ARG A 33 9.64 -12.55 0.51
CA ARG A 33 9.36 -12.98 -0.87
C ARG A 33 7.93 -13.52 -1.06
N THR A 34 7.41 -14.20 -0.03
CA THR A 34 6.04 -14.76 -0.01
C THR A 34 5.03 -13.82 0.62
N ILE A 35 5.46 -12.65 1.11
CA ILE A 35 4.65 -11.65 1.81
C ILE A 35 3.98 -12.31 3.01
N TYR A 36 4.79 -12.93 3.86
CA TYR A 36 4.31 -13.53 5.09
C TYR A 36 3.94 -12.41 6.07
N LEU A 37 2.65 -12.30 6.40
CA LEU A 37 2.11 -11.21 7.21
C LEU A 37 2.86 -10.99 8.53
N PRO A 38 3.27 -12.03 9.28
CA PRO A 38 4.09 -11.82 10.48
C PRO A 38 5.44 -11.15 10.22
N ASP A 39 6.08 -11.38 9.07
CA ASP A 39 7.32 -10.68 8.73
C ASP A 39 7.03 -9.21 8.42
N ILE A 40 5.98 -8.96 7.64
CA ILE A 40 5.59 -7.59 7.23
C ILE A 40 5.08 -6.77 8.43
N LEU A 41 4.32 -7.37 9.34
CA LEU A 41 3.67 -6.67 10.45
C LEU A 41 4.45 -6.77 11.77
N GLY A 42 5.35 -7.74 11.90
CA GLY A 42 6.07 -8.05 13.13
C GLY A 42 7.53 -7.60 13.16
N THR A 43 8.08 -7.13 12.04
CA THR A 43 9.47 -6.66 11.95
C THR A 43 9.54 -5.17 11.64
N LYS A 44 10.65 -4.53 12.02
CA LYS A 44 10.87 -3.12 11.72
C LYS A 44 11.05 -2.88 10.23
N GLU A 45 11.76 -3.77 9.53
CA GLU A 45 11.89 -3.69 8.06
C GLU A 45 10.52 -3.86 7.39
N GLY A 46 9.71 -4.82 7.85
CA GLY A 46 8.37 -5.06 7.34
C GLY A 46 7.45 -3.87 7.51
N ILE A 47 7.43 -3.25 8.70
CA ILE A 47 6.60 -2.06 8.96
C ILE A 47 7.04 -0.90 8.08
N THR A 48 8.36 -0.70 7.90
CA THR A 48 8.90 0.34 7.01
C THR A 48 8.45 0.11 5.57
N ALA A 49 8.60 -1.11 5.06
CA ALA A 49 8.17 -1.47 3.71
C ALA A 49 6.64 -1.35 3.52
N LEU A 50 5.86 -1.66 4.57
CA LEU A 50 4.42 -1.47 4.56
C LEU A 50 4.04 0.01 4.48
N SER A 51 4.70 0.88 5.25
CA SER A 51 4.49 2.32 5.16
C SER A 51 4.78 2.84 3.75
N GLU A 52 5.93 2.48 3.16
CA GLU A 52 6.29 2.87 1.79
C GLU A 52 5.28 2.35 0.75
N PHE A 53 4.82 1.10 0.91
CA PHE A 53 3.78 0.54 0.07
C PHE A 53 2.48 1.35 0.16
N MET A 54 2.04 1.72 1.37
CA MET A 54 0.81 2.51 1.57
C MET A 54 0.94 3.92 0.99
N GLU A 55 2.12 4.55 1.11
CA GLU A 55 2.40 5.87 0.53
C GLU A 55 2.31 5.85 -1.00
N ASN A 56 2.86 4.81 -1.64
CA ASN A 56 2.88 4.68 -3.10
C ASN A 56 1.55 4.23 -3.70
N THR A 57 0.75 3.47 -2.96
CA THR A 57 -0.50 2.87 -3.49
C THR A 57 -1.75 3.60 -3.02
N GLY A 58 -1.68 4.36 -1.93
CA GLY A 58 -2.88 4.87 -1.26
C GLY A 58 -3.74 3.77 -0.63
N ALA A 59 -3.24 2.54 -0.52
CA ALA A 59 -3.95 1.45 0.11
C ALA A 59 -4.34 1.84 1.55
N PHE A 60 -5.55 1.44 1.96
CA PHE A 60 -6.16 1.79 3.25
C PHE A 60 -6.45 3.28 3.48
N THR A 61 -6.28 4.15 2.48
CA THR A 61 -6.75 5.54 2.57
C THR A 61 -8.24 5.64 2.23
N ARG A 62 -8.89 6.72 2.67
CA ARG A 62 -10.32 6.96 2.40
C ARG A 62 -10.62 7.09 0.90
N THR A 63 -9.65 7.55 0.10
CA THR A 63 -9.81 7.82 -1.34
C THR A 63 -9.17 6.76 -2.23
N GLY A 64 -8.34 5.87 -1.68
CA GLY A 64 -7.57 4.91 -2.47
C GLY A 64 -6.46 5.54 -3.32
N GLN A 65 -6.05 6.77 -3.00
CA GLN A 65 -5.01 7.52 -3.72
C GLN A 65 -3.76 7.71 -2.84
N PRO A 66 -2.55 7.68 -3.43
CA PRO A 66 -1.31 7.91 -2.70
C PRO A 66 -1.29 9.29 -2.04
N GLN A 67 -0.75 9.39 -0.82
CA GLN A 67 -0.73 10.65 -0.08
C GLN A 67 0.17 11.73 -0.73
N ASN A 68 1.13 11.30 -1.54
CA ASN A 68 2.05 12.20 -2.23
C ASN A 68 1.36 13.13 -3.25
N GLU A 69 0.21 12.75 -3.81
CA GLU A 69 -0.55 13.63 -4.72
C GLU A 69 -1.15 14.86 -4.01
N LYS A 70 -1.28 14.84 -2.68
CA LYS A 70 -1.90 15.91 -1.90
C LYS A 70 -0.93 17.01 -1.44
N LEU A 71 0.37 16.84 -1.69
CA LEU A 71 1.45 17.67 -1.14
C LEU A 71 2.02 18.69 -2.12
N ALA A 72 1.42 18.89 -3.29
CA ALA A 72 1.66 20.10 -4.06
C ALA A 72 0.73 21.22 -3.53
N PRO A 73 1.19 22.16 -2.69
CA PRO A 73 0.50 23.43 -2.59
C PRO A 73 0.53 24.06 -3.99
N GLU A 74 -0.64 24.32 -4.56
CA GLU A 74 -0.74 25.26 -5.68
C GLU A 74 -0.11 26.56 -5.17
N PRO A 75 0.88 27.16 -5.87
CA PRO A 75 1.38 28.46 -5.46
C PRO A 75 0.19 29.43 -5.50
N GLU A 76 -0.18 29.95 -4.34
CA GLU A 76 -1.09 31.09 -4.24
C GLU A 76 -0.42 32.25 -4.98
N GLU A 77 -0.85 32.50 -6.22
CA GLU A 77 -0.47 33.70 -6.96
C GLU A 77 -1.18 34.90 -6.30
N GLU A 78 -0.41 35.70 -5.54
CA GLU A 78 -0.81 37.04 -5.04
C GLU A 78 -0.20 38.15 -5.90
#